data_AF-A0AAD4BC43-F1
#
_entry.id   AF-A0AAD4BC43-F1
#
_cell.length_a   1.000
_cell.length_b   1.000
_cell.length_c   1.000
_cell.angle_alpha   90.00
_cell.angle_beta   90.00
_cell.angle_gamma   90.00
#
_symmetry.space_group_name_H-M   'P 1'
#
loop_
_entity.id
_entity.type
_entity.pdbx_description
1 polymer ?
#
loop_
_entity_poly.entity_id
_entity_poly.type
_entity_poly.pdbx_seq_one_letter_code
_entity_poly.pdbx_strand_id
1 'polypeptide(L)' 'VNARGTFLCYDYAGTQMITQGRGGRIVGASSIAGKFGFPSCSAYSANKIAIKGLTQTTGNDCAAFITHAP' A
#
# COMPACT_ATOMS: atom_id res chain seq x y z
N VAL A 1 5.01 2.18 -13.53
CA VAL A 1 3.98 3.14 -13.06
C VAL A 1 3.38 2.68 -11.75
N ASN A 2 2.60 1.60 -11.71
CA ASN A 2 1.73 1.38 -10.55
C ASN A 2 2.48 1.01 -9.26
N ALA A 3 3.33 -0.04 -9.22
CA ALA A 3 4.02 -0.42 -7.97
C ALA A 3 4.89 0.71 -7.39
N ARG A 4 5.82 1.27 -8.17
CA ARG A 4 6.69 2.37 -7.72
C ARG A 4 5.90 3.63 -7.36
N GLY A 5 4.89 3.99 -8.16
CA GLY A 5 4.05 5.15 -7.87
C GLY A 5 3.27 4.98 -6.57
N THR A 6 2.67 3.81 -6.36
CA THR A 6 1.97 3.48 -5.11
C THR A 6 2.91 3.54 -3.91
N PHE A 7 4.13 2.98 -4.03
CA PHE A 7 5.15 3.08 -2.97
C PHE A 7 5.46 4.52 -2.59
N LEU A 8 5.73 5.38 -3.58
CA LEU A 8 6.03 6.79 -3.32
C LEU A 8 4.84 7.53 -2.69
N CYS A 9 3.62 7.27 -3.16
CA CYS A 9 2.42 7.83 -2.53
C CYS A 9 2.29 7.41 -1.07
N TYR A 10 2.60 6.16 -0.74
CA TYR A 10 2.53 5.65 0.63
C TYR A 10 3.58 6.32 1.51
N ASP A 11 4.80 6.44 1.02
CA ASP A 11 5.91 7.05 1.74
C ASP A 11 5.62 8.52 2.09
N TYR A 12 5.26 9.33 1.09
CA TYR A 12 4.95 10.75 1.31
C TYR A 12 3.68 10.96 2.15
N ALA A 13 2.60 10.20 1.86
CA ALA A 13 1.36 10.33 2.63
C ALA A 13 1.54 9.84 4.07
N GLY A 14 2.25 8.74 4.29
CA GLY A 14 2.55 8.19 5.61
C GLY A 14 3.39 9.16 6.44
N THR A 15 4.46 9.70 5.86
CA THR A 15 5.28 10.75 6.49
C THR A 15 4.41 11.94 6.91
N GLN A 16 3.55 12.42 6.01
CA GLN A 16 2.65 13.53 6.31
C GLN A 16 1.63 13.21 7.41
N MET A 17 1.08 11.99 7.43
CA MET A 17 0.14 11.55 8.47
C MET A 17 0.80 11.51 9.86
N ILE A 18 2.07 11.08 9.92
CA ILE A 18 2.87 11.10 11.15
C ILE A 18 3.11 12.54 11.60
N THR A 19 3.55 13.43 10.69
CA THR A 19 3.79 14.85 10.99
C THR A 19 2.53 15.55 11.51
N GLN A 20 1.36 15.21 10.97
CA GLN A 20 0.08 15.78 11.41
C GLN A 20 -0.39 15.28 12.78
N GLY A 21 0.15 14.18 13.30
CA GLY A 21 -0.14 13.65 14.64
C GLY A 21 -1.57 13.14 14.87
N ARG A 22 -2.48 13.29 13.90
CA ARG A 22 -3.89 12.84 13.97
C ARG A 22 -4.13 11.48 13.30
N GLY A 23 -3.07 10.86 12.78
CA GLY A 23 -3.14 9.61 12.04
C GLY A 23 -3.81 9.73 10.67
N GLY A 24 -4.26 8.59 10.14
CA GLY A 24 -4.93 8.50 8.83
C GLY A 24 -5.14 7.07 8.36
N ARG A 25 -5.54 6.92 7.09
CA ARG A 25 -5.74 5.63 6.42
C ARG A 25 -5.17 5.70 5.00
N ILE A 26 -4.33 4.73 4.64
CA ILE A 26 -3.79 4.56 3.29
C ILE A 26 -4.48 3.34 2.66
N VAL A 27 -5.02 3.50 1.44
CA VAL A 27 -5.75 2.43 0.74
C VAL A 27 -5.12 2.17 -0.63
N GLY A 28 -4.73 0.92 -0.85
CA GLY A 28 -4.11 0.47 -2.10
C GLY A 28 -5.09 -0.18 -3.07
N ALA A 29 -5.26 0.40 -4.26
CA ALA A 29 -6.09 -0.18 -5.30
C ALA A 29 -5.41 -1.40 -5.97
N SER A 30 -5.68 -2.60 -5.47
CA SER A 30 -5.27 -3.86 -6.09
C SER A 30 -6.35 -4.40 -7.05
N SER A 31 -6.41 -5.72 -7.24
CA SER A 31 -7.33 -6.45 -8.12
C SER A 31 -7.40 -7.90 -7.66
N ILE A 32 -8.36 -8.69 -8.18
CA ILE A 32 -8.34 -10.15 -8.03
C ILE A 32 -7.03 -10.76 -8.57
N ALA A 33 -6.45 -10.13 -9.61
CA ALA A 33 -5.13 -10.45 -10.15
C ALA A 33 -3.96 -10.20 -9.17
N GLY A 34 -4.22 -9.54 -8.04
CA GLY A 34 -3.27 -9.38 -6.93
C GLY A 34 -3.30 -10.52 -5.92
N LYS A 35 -4.24 -11.47 -6.07
CA LYS A 35 -4.30 -12.71 -5.27
C LYS A 35 -3.76 -13.91 -6.05
N PHE A 36 -4.05 -13.97 -7.36
CA PHE A 36 -3.64 -15.07 -8.24
C PHE A 36 -3.19 -14.53 -9.61
N GLY A 37 -2.27 -15.23 -10.26
CA GLY A 37 -1.85 -14.91 -11.62
C GLY A 37 -2.91 -15.33 -12.64
N PHE A 38 -3.15 -14.48 -13.64
CA PHE A 38 -4.04 -14.81 -14.76
C PHE A 38 -3.22 -15.02 -16.04
N PRO A 39 -3.56 -16.02 -16.88
CA PRO A 39 -2.98 -16.17 -18.20
C PRO A 39 -3.03 -14.85 -18.98
N SER A 40 -2.03 -14.61 -19.82
CA SER A 40 -1.82 -13.37 -20.61
C SER A 40 -1.75 -12.05 -19.83
N CYS A 41 -1.79 -12.07 -18.49
CA CYS A 41 -1.76 -10.88 -17.63
C CYS A 41 -0.51 -10.81 -16.73
N SER A 42 0.62 -11.42 -17.10
CA SER A 42 1.79 -11.58 -16.21
C SER A 42 2.26 -10.27 -15.57
N ALA A 43 2.49 -9.22 -16.37
CA ALA A 43 2.94 -7.92 -15.89
C ALA A 43 1.88 -7.23 -15.01
N TYR A 44 0.60 -7.35 -15.37
CA TYR A 44 -0.51 -6.77 -14.60
C TYR A 44 -0.70 -7.48 -13.26
N SER A 45 -0.73 -8.81 -13.25
CA SER A 45 -0.81 -9.63 -12.04
C SER A 45 0.37 -9.38 -11.11
N ALA A 46 1.61 -9.40 -11.61
CA ALA A 46 2.80 -9.12 -10.81
C ALA A 46 2.70 -7.75 -10.10
N ASN A 47 2.27 -6.74 -10.84
CA ASN A 47 2.09 -5.38 -10.33
C ASN A 47 0.97 -5.29 -9.27
N LYS A 48 -0.13 -6.02 -9.44
CA LYS A 48 -1.23 -6.05 -8.45
C LYS A 48 -0.89 -6.87 -7.21
N ILE A 49 -0.06 -7.90 -7.33
CA ILE A 49 0.54 -8.63 -6.21
C ILE A 49 1.47 -7.69 -5.43
N ALA A 50 2.32 -6.92 -6.11
CA ALA A 50 3.20 -5.95 -5.48
C ALA A 50 2.42 -4.90 -4.66
N ILE A 51 1.34 -4.33 -5.21
CA ILE A 51 0.48 -3.37 -4.47
C ILE A 51 -0.14 -4.02 -3.22
N LYS A 52 -0.56 -5.29 -3.31
CA LYS A 52 -1.10 -6.03 -2.16
C LYS A 52 -0.03 -6.20 -1.08
N GLY A 53 1.17 -6.64 -1.46
CA GLY A 53 2.31 -6.79 -0.55
C GLY A 53 2.68 -5.47 0.13
N LEU A 54 2.84 -4.39 -0.65
CA LEU A 54 3.09 -3.04 -0.13
C LEU A 54 2.05 -2.63 0.91
N THR A 55 0.76 -2.82 0.63
CA THR A 55 -0.32 -2.44 1.56
C THR A 55 -0.27 -3.24 2.87
N GLN A 56 0.05 -4.53 2.80
CA GLN A 56 0.20 -5.37 4.00
C GLN A 56 1.42 -4.96 4.83
N THR A 57 2.58 -4.80 4.19
CA THR A 57 3.80 -4.39 4.86
C THR A 57 3.67 -3.01 5.48
N THR A 58 3.17 -2.02 4.74
CA THR A 58 2.91 -0.67 5.29
C THR A 58 1.93 -0.71 6.46
N GLY A 59 0.89 -1.55 6.41
CA GLY A 59 -0.02 -1.72 7.55
C GLY A 59 0.68 -2.21 8.81
N ASN A 60 1.62 -3.14 8.68
CA ASN A 60 2.42 -3.66 9.79
C ASN A 60 3.44 -2.64 10.30
N ASP A 61 4.18 -2.00 9.39
CA ASP A 61 5.21 -1.00 9.72
C ASP A 61 4.58 0.22 10.42
N CYS A 62 3.38 0.62 9.97
CA CYS A 62 2.65 1.75 10.52
C CYS A 62 1.79 1.39 11.74
N ALA A 63 1.69 0.11 12.13
CA ALA A 63 0.83 -0.32 13.24
C ALA A 63 1.13 0.45 14.54
N ALA A 64 2.41 0.62 14.87
CA ALA A 64 2.85 1.35 16.06
C ALA A 64 2.54 2.85 16.01
N PHE A 65 2.38 3.43 14.81
CA PHE A 65 2.14 4.86 14.62
C PHE A 65 0.64 5.19 14.52
N ILE A 66 -0.20 4.20 14.19
CA ILE A 66 -1.64 4.40 13.94
C ILE A 66 -2.49 4.04 15.18
N THR A 67 -2.04 3.14 16.06
CA THR A 67 -2.81 2.70 17.25
C THR A 67 -2.89 3.72 18.39
N HIS A 68 -2.29 4.90 18.23
CA HIS A 68 -2.28 5.96 19.25
C HIS A 68 -3.01 7.24 18.85
N ALA A 69 -3.71 7.25 17.71
CA ALA A 69 -4.67 8.32 17.41
C ALA A 69 -5.99 8.04 18.17
N PRO A 70 -6.50 9.01 18.95
CA PRO A 70 -7.71 8.86 19.76
C PRO A 70 -8.97 8.51 18.95
#